data_AF-A0A961EN64-F1
#
_entry.id   AF-A0A961EN64-F1
#
_cell.length_a   1.000
_cell.length_b   1.000
_cell.length_c   1.000
_cell.angle_alpha   90.00
_cell.angle_beta   90.00
_cell.angle_gamma   90.00
#
_symmetry.space_group_name_H-M   'P 1'
#
loop_
_entity.id
_entity.type
_entity.pdbx_description
1 polymer ?
#
loop_
_entity_poly.entity_id
_entity_poly.type
_entity_poly.pdbx_seq_one_letter_code
_entity_poly.pdbx_strand_id
1 'polypeptide(L)'
;DLLPYQYPSDDELERVGVTGLFLGHYIPWDGLSNALIAQANGFTSLGRCVEGSMVDYENLDNHQTGIHDYFKFLKFGFGRATDIACLHLRRGRLTRTDALEIVRSHDGQFPWTCLGKPLADILEPIGLSVAEFVEVCDRFTNGKIFCKTAEGNLLKDSLGNLTKINYDNS
;
A
#
# COMPACT_ATOMS: atom_id res chain seq x y z
N ASP A 1 -0.87 11.98 27.08
CA ASP A 1 -2.08 12.78 26.83
C ASP A 1 -2.48 12.57 25.37
N LEU A 2 -3.75 12.22 25.10
CA LEU A 2 -4.26 11.89 23.76
C LEU A 2 -5.26 12.93 23.23
N LEU A 3 -5.48 14.03 23.96
CA LEU A 3 -6.38 15.12 23.57
C LEU A 3 -6.19 15.60 22.11
N PRO A 4 -4.96 15.77 21.57
CA PRO A 4 -4.77 16.18 20.17
C PRO A 4 -5.28 15.19 19.12
N TYR A 5 -5.56 13.93 19.50
CA TYR A 5 -6.06 12.88 18.62
C TYR A 5 -7.57 12.66 18.79
N GLN A 6 -8.23 13.39 19.70
CA GLN A 6 -9.68 13.37 19.83
C GLN A 6 -10.26 14.43 18.91
N TYR A 7 -11.10 13.99 17.97
CA TYR A 7 -11.85 14.91 17.14
C TYR A 7 -12.81 15.72 18.05
N PRO A 8 -12.90 17.05 17.88
CA PRO A 8 -13.86 17.86 18.64
C PRO A 8 -15.29 17.36 18.44
N SER A 9 -16.13 17.51 19.45
CA SER A 9 -17.56 17.23 19.32
C SER A 9 -18.24 18.25 18.39
N ASP A 10 -19.38 17.88 17.83
CA ASP A 10 -20.18 18.76 16.97
C ASP A 10 -20.52 20.08 17.68
N ASP A 11 -20.91 20.02 18.97
CA ASP A 11 -21.20 21.20 19.80
C ASP A 11 -19.99 22.16 19.91
N GLU A 12 -18.78 21.60 20.02
CA GLU A 12 -17.55 22.39 20.12
C GLU A 12 -17.21 23.08 18.80
N LEU A 13 -17.45 22.40 17.67
CA LEU A 13 -17.27 22.95 16.33
C LEU A 13 -18.29 24.05 16.03
N GLU A 14 -19.57 23.80 16.36
CA GLU A 14 -20.65 24.77 16.20
C GLU A 14 -20.41 26.03 17.02
N ARG A 15 -19.99 25.88 18.28
CA ARG A 15 -19.71 27.02 19.19
C ARG A 15 -18.69 28.00 18.62
N VAL A 16 -17.69 27.53 17.88
CA VAL A 16 -16.66 28.37 17.26
C VAL A 16 -16.91 28.67 15.78
N GLY A 17 -18.02 28.14 15.22
CA GLY A 17 -18.42 28.36 13.83
C GLY A 17 -17.49 27.69 12.81
N VAL A 18 -16.85 26.57 13.16
CA VAL A 18 -15.97 25.82 12.24
C VAL A 18 -16.80 24.84 11.42
N THR A 19 -16.62 24.87 10.09
CA THR A 19 -17.27 23.94 9.16
C THR A 19 -16.23 23.08 8.43
N GLY A 20 -16.36 21.76 8.56
CA GLY A 20 -15.56 20.81 7.79
C GLY A 20 -16.10 20.67 6.36
N LEU A 21 -15.30 21.04 5.36
CA LEU A 21 -15.63 20.83 3.95
C LEU A 21 -14.80 19.70 3.37
N PHE A 22 -15.45 18.68 2.82
CA PHE A 22 -14.75 17.61 2.13
C PHE A 22 -14.45 18.01 0.68
N LEU A 23 -13.18 18.24 0.37
CA LEU A 23 -12.76 18.76 -0.94
C LEU A 23 -13.18 17.86 -2.11
N GLY A 24 -13.29 16.55 -1.88
CA GLY A 24 -13.74 15.58 -2.88
C GLY A 24 -15.17 15.80 -3.39
N HIS A 25 -15.99 16.60 -2.69
CA HIS A 25 -17.31 17.01 -3.18
C HIS A 25 -17.23 18.10 -4.27
N TYR A 26 -16.13 18.85 -4.32
CA TYR A 26 -15.96 19.99 -5.22
C TYR A 26 -14.94 19.70 -6.32
N ILE A 27 -13.97 18.83 -6.05
CA ILE A 27 -12.90 18.49 -6.97
C ILE A 27 -12.90 16.99 -7.21
N PRO A 28 -12.90 16.53 -8.48
CA PRO A 28 -12.75 15.11 -8.79
C PRO A 28 -11.34 14.66 -8.37
N TRP A 29 -11.24 14.05 -7.19
CA TRP A 29 -9.96 13.58 -6.66
C TRP A 29 -9.33 12.54 -7.60
N ASP A 30 -8.06 12.76 -7.96
CA ASP A 30 -7.29 11.90 -8.83
C ASP A 30 -5.79 12.04 -8.55
N GLY A 31 -5.13 10.93 -8.17
CA GLY A 31 -3.72 10.93 -7.78
C GLY A 31 -2.80 11.45 -8.88
N LEU A 32 -3.00 11.00 -10.13
CA LEU A 32 -2.19 11.44 -11.27
C LEU A 32 -2.35 12.93 -11.55
N SER A 33 -3.59 13.44 -11.61
CA SER A 33 -3.82 14.87 -11.81
C SER A 33 -3.22 15.72 -10.69
N ASN A 34 -3.35 15.28 -9.44
CA ASN A 34 -2.73 15.95 -8.29
C ASN A 34 -1.19 15.96 -8.40
N ALA A 35 -0.59 14.84 -8.78
CA ALA A 35 0.86 14.73 -8.97
C ALA A 35 1.37 15.67 -10.06
N LEU A 36 0.69 15.76 -11.20
CA LEU A 36 1.06 16.66 -12.30
C LEU A 36 1.00 18.13 -11.89
N ILE A 37 -0.06 18.53 -11.15
CA ILE A 37 -0.18 19.89 -10.62
C ILE A 37 0.95 20.17 -9.62
N ALA A 38 1.23 19.23 -8.72
CA ALA A 38 2.31 19.38 -7.75
C ALA A 38 3.67 19.51 -8.45
N GLN A 39 3.95 18.69 -9.46
CA GLN A 39 5.20 18.74 -10.23
C GLN A 39 5.39 20.08 -10.95
N ALA A 40 4.32 20.63 -11.52
CA ALA A 40 4.33 21.96 -12.12
C ALA A 40 4.64 23.08 -11.10
N ASN A 41 4.50 22.80 -9.80
CA ASN A 41 4.77 23.72 -8.69
C ASN A 41 5.98 23.32 -7.84
N GLY A 42 6.87 22.46 -8.35
CA GLY A 42 8.17 22.16 -7.73
C GLY A 42 8.24 20.84 -6.96
N PHE A 43 7.18 20.03 -6.93
CA PHE A 43 7.27 18.67 -6.40
C PHE A 43 8.13 17.79 -7.32
N THR A 44 8.99 16.97 -6.73
CA THR A 44 9.79 15.97 -7.44
C THR A 44 9.35 14.59 -6.97
N SER A 45 8.92 13.74 -7.89
CA SER A 45 8.57 12.36 -7.60
C SER A 45 9.82 11.50 -7.38
N LEU A 46 9.65 10.24 -7.00
CA LEU A 46 10.77 9.34 -6.72
C LEU A 46 11.60 9.03 -7.97
N GLY A 47 11.03 9.17 -9.17
CA GLY A 47 11.68 8.86 -10.45
C GLY A 47 11.75 7.36 -10.77
N ARG A 48 11.22 6.52 -9.88
CA ARG A 48 10.98 5.08 -10.05
C ARG A 48 9.73 4.69 -9.29
N CYS A 49 9.06 3.61 -9.71
CA CYS A 49 7.90 3.10 -8.97
C CYS A 49 8.27 2.85 -7.50
N VAL A 50 7.39 3.29 -6.60
CA VAL A 50 7.47 2.91 -5.18
C VAL A 50 7.32 1.38 -5.10
N GLU A 51 8.06 0.74 -4.20
CA GLU A 51 8.02 -0.71 -4.02
C GLU A 51 6.58 -1.18 -3.75
N GLY A 52 6.12 -2.22 -4.46
CA GLY A 52 4.75 -2.72 -4.39
C GLY A 52 3.67 -1.83 -5.05
N SER A 53 4.07 -0.70 -5.65
CA SER A 53 3.20 0.23 -6.38
C SER A 53 3.48 0.22 -7.88
N MET A 54 2.64 0.90 -8.65
CA MET A 54 2.83 1.14 -10.09
C MET A 54 3.12 2.61 -10.44
N VAL A 55 3.28 3.46 -9.43
CA VAL A 55 3.55 4.89 -9.58
C VAL A 55 4.69 5.34 -8.66
N ASP A 56 5.24 6.52 -8.94
CA ASP A 56 6.40 7.10 -8.27
C ASP A 56 6.08 8.33 -7.40
N TYR A 57 4.80 8.68 -7.24
CA TYR A 57 4.36 9.97 -6.68
C TYR A 57 3.50 9.88 -5.40
N GLU A 58 3.21 8.69 -4.87
CA GLU A 58 2.39 8.51 -3.65
C GLU A 58 3.18 7.88 -2.50
N ASN A 59 2.87 8.28 -1.26
CA ASN A 59 3.47 7.80 0.00
C ASN A 59 5.01 7.89 0.09
N LEU A 60 5.59 8.98 -0.41
CA LEU A 60 7.04 9.19 -0.45
C LEU A 60 7.63 9.68 0.90
N ASP A 61 6.80 9.81 1.92
CA ASP A 61 7.11 10.41 3.21
C ASP A 61 7.24 9.38 4.35
N ASN A 62 6.96 8.10 4.08
CA ASN A 62 6.85 7.07 5.11
C ASN A 62 7.40 5.71 4.66
N HIS A 63 8.49 5.25 5.30
CA HIS A 63 9.11 3.96 5.02
C HIS A 63 8.26 2.76 5.48
N GLN A 64 7.36 2.93 6.45
CA GLN A 64 6.47 1.87 6.93
C GLN A 64 5.35 1.54 5.93
N THR A 65 5.20 2.33 4.86
CA THR A 65 4.20 2.10 3.80
C THR A 65 4.37 0.72 3.16
N GLY A 66 5.61 0.30 2.85
CA GLY A 66 5.86 -1.01 2.24
C GLY A 66 5.39 -2.17 3.13
N ILE A 67 5.56 -2.05 4.46
CA ILE A 67 5.06 -3.01 5.44
C ILE A 67 3.52 -3.00 5.47
N HIS A 68 2.92 -1.81 5.51
CA HIS A 68 1.46 -1.65 5.53
C HIS A 68 0.79 -2.31 4.31
N ASP A 69 1.28 -1.99 3.11
CA ASP A 69 0.76 -2.52 1.86
C ASP A 69 1.00 -4.04 1.75
N TYR A 70 2.13 -4.55 2.25
CA TYR A 70 2.38 -5.99 2.30
C TYR A 70 1.41 -6.73 3.24
N PHE A 71 1.12 -6.19 4.44
CA PHE A 71 0.14 -6.81 5.34
C PHE A 71 -1.27 -6.83 4.77
N LYS A 72 -1.65 -5.79 4.00
CA LYS A 72 -2.88 -5.81 3.22
C LYS A 72 -2.91 -6.98 2.24
N PHE A 73 -1.81 -7.21 1.52
CA PHE A 73 -1.68 -8.35 0.61
C PHE A 73 -1.78 -9.69 1.35
N LEU A 74 -1.09 -9.87 2.48
CA LEU A 74 -1.17 -11.10 3.28
C LEU A 74 -2.59 -11.43 3.74
N LYS A 75 -3.40 -10.40 4.00
CA LYS A 75 -4.78 -10.56 4.49
C LYS A 75 -5.78 -10.80 3.36
N PHE A 76 -5.64 -10.06 2.25
CA PHE A 76 -6.68 -9.93 1.22
C PHE A 76 -6.25 -10.39 -0.18
N GLY A 77 -4.97 -10.65 -0.40
CA GLY A 77 -4.44 -11.13 -1.69
C GLY A 77 -4.31 -10.07 -2.77
N PHE A 78 -4.34 -8.78 -2.40
CA PHE A 78 -4.06 -7.65 -3.29
C PHE A 78 -3.38 -6.51 -2.52
N GLY A 79 -2.58 -5.71 -3.23
CA GLY A 79 -1.78 -4.63 -2.67
C GLY A 79 -2.05 -3.29 -3.35
N ARG A 80 -1.07 -2.39 -3.24
CA ARG A 80 -1.15 -1.01 -3.71
C ARG A 80 -1.25 -0.93 -5.23
N ALA A 81 -0.51 -1.77 -5.96
CA ALA A 81 -0.56 -1.76 -7.41
C ALA A 81 -1.98 -2.09 -7.90
N THR A 82 -2.69 -3.02 -7.24
CA THR A 82 -4.11 -3.28 -7.57
C THR A 82 -4.99 -2.07 -7.33
N ASP A 83 -4.86 -1.37 -6.19
CA ASP A 83 -5.70 -0.20 -5.90
C ASP A 83 -5.58 0.88 -6.99
N ILE A 84 -4.33 1.17 -7.37
CA ILE A 84 -4.00 2.19 -8.36
C ILE A 84 -4.39 1.73 -9.76
N ALA A 85 -4.09 0.49 -10.15
CA ALA A 85 -4.48 -0.06 -11.44
C ALA A 85 -6.00 -0.03 -11.63
N CYS A 86 -6.77 -0.35 -10.58
CA CYS A 86 -8.23 -0.23 -10.60
C CYS A 86 -8.70 1.21 -10.84
N LEU A 87 -8.05 2.21 -10.24
CA LEU A 87 -8.37 3.62 -10.50
C LEU A 87 -8.09 4.00 -11.96
N HIS A 88 -6.91 3.64 -12.49
CA HIS A 88 -6.56 3.93 -13.88
C HIS A 88 -7.47 3.21 -14.88
N LEU A 89 -7.86 1.97 -14.60
CA LEU A 89 -8.82 1.22 -15.42
C LEU A 89 -10.19 1.89 -15.44
N ARG A 90 -10.73 2.29 -14.28
CA ARG A 90 -12.01 3.03 -14.20
C ARG A 90 -11.96 4.38 -14.93
N ARG A 91 -10.78 4.98 -15.03
CA ARG A 91 -10.55 6.24 -15.76
C ARG A 91 -10.21 6.04 -17.23
N GLY A 92 -10.21 4.80 -17.75
CA GLY A 92 -9.89 4.49 -19.14
C GLY A 92 -8.44 4.76 -19.53
N ARG A 93 -7.53 4.85 -18.54
CA ARG A 93 -6.09 5.10 -18.75
C ARG A 93 -5.27 3.84 -18.92
N LEU A 94 -5.88 2.68 -18.67
CA LEU A 94 -5.21 1.40 -18.61
C LEU A 94 -6.15 0.29 -19.06
N THR A 95 -5.65 -0.65 -19.87
CA THR A 95 -6.45 -1.81 -20.27
C THR A 95 -6.48 -2.86 -19.16
N ARG A 96 -7.45 -3.77 -19.19
CA ARG A 96 -7.49 -4.89 -18.22
C ARG A 96 -6.25 -5.77 -18.32
N THR A 97 -5.73 -6.00 -19.53
CA THR A 97 -4.54 -6.82 -19.76
C THR A 97 -3.33 -6.18 -19.10
N ASP A 98 -3.09 -4.89 -19.35
CA ASP A 98 -1.97 -4.16 -18.75
C ASP A 98 -2.12 -4.10 -17.21
N ALA A 99 -3.35 -3.95 -16.70
CA ALA A 99 -3.61 -3.98 -15.25
C ALA A 99 -3.14 -5.30 -14.65
N LEU A 100 -3.53 -6.42 -15.27
CA LEU A 100 -3.20 -7.74 -14.77
C LEU A 100 -1.70 -8.01 -14.78
N GLU A 101 -0.98 -7.53 -15.80
CA GLU A 101 0.48 -7.66 -15.86
C GLU A 101 1.16 -6.86 -14.75
N ILE A 102 0.75 -5.59 -14.57
CA ILE A 102 1.29 -4.71 -13.52
C ILE A 102 1.02 -5.28 -12.12
N VAL A 103 -0.21 -5.69 -11.81
CA VAL A 103 -0.49 -6.19 -10.45
C VAL A 103 0.24 -7.50 -10.17
N ARG A 104 0.43 -8.36 -11.18
CA ARG A 104 1.18 -9.62 -11.01
C ARG A 104 2.66 -9.38 -10.75
N SER A 105 3.26 -8.35 -11.34
CA SER A 105 4.66 -8.04 -11.10
C SER A 105 4.88 -7.29 -9.79
N HIS A 106 3.93 -6.47 -9.34
CA HIS A 106 4.13 -5.56 -8.20
C HIS A 106 3.49 -6.01 -6.88
N ASP A 107 2.27 -6.56 -6.88
CA ASP A 107 1.61 -6.90 -5.63
C ASP A 107 2.28 -8.09 -4.94
N GLY A 108 2.40 -7.98 -3.61
CA GLY A 108 2.86 -9.09 -2.78
C GLY A 108 4.36 -9.37 -2.84
N GLN A 109 5.14 -8.49 -3.46
CA GLN A 109 6.59 -8.48 -3.28
C GLN A 109 6.92 -8.32 -1.79
N PHE A 110 7.79 -9.16 -1.27
CA PHE A 110 8.27 -9.06 0.09
C PHE A 110 9.02 -7.73 0.27
N PRO A 111 8.72 -6.94 1.32
CA PRO A 111 9.15 -5.55 1.42
C PRO A 111 10.59 -5.46 1.96
N TRP A 112 11.57 -5.98 1.22
CA TRP A 112 12.99 -5.91 1.59
C TRP A 112 13.51 -4.48 1.72
N THR A 113 12.92 -3.56 0.95
CA THR A 113 13.20 -2.14 0.98
C THR A 113 11.91 -1.34 0.82
N CYS A 114 11.90 -0.12 1.34
CA CYS A 114 10.88 0.89 1.01
C CYS A 114 11.56 2.25 0.86
N LEU A 115 11.36 2.92 -0.28
CA LEU A 115 12.01 4.18 -0.62
C LEU A 115 13.54 4.11 -0.50
N GLY A 116 14.12 2.94 -0.79
CA GLY A 116 15.56 2.68 -0.66
C GLY A 116 16.07 2.44 0.77
N LYS A 117 15.21 2.49 1.79
CA LYS A 117 15.58 2.10 3.16
C LYS A 117 15.41 0.58 3.35
N PRO A 118 16.43 -0.14 3.83
CA PRO A 118 16.33 -1.57 4.13
C PRO A 118 15.28 -1.88 5.21
N LEU A 119 14.59 -3.01 5.08
CA LEU A 119 13.59 -3.48 6.04
C LEU A 119 14.15 -3.55 7.47
N ALA A 120 15.38 -4.07 7.64
CA ALA A 120 16.01 -4.16 8.95
C ALA A 120 16.06 -2.79 9.66
N ASP A 121 16.45 -1.74 8.94
CA ASP A 121 16.55 -0.37 9.47
C ASP A 121 15.17 0.28 9.72
N ILE A 122 14.12 -0.21 9.05
CA ILE A 122 12.73 0.21 9.29
C ILE A 122 12.20 -0.43 10.58
N LEU A 123 12.61 -1.67 10.86
CA LEU A 123 12.17 -2.46 12.01
C LEU A 123 12.97 -2.18 13.29
N GLU A 124 14.25 -1.80 13.17
CA GLU A 124 15.13 -1.51 14.32
C GLU A 124 14.49 -0.55 15.35
N PRO A 125 13.87 0.60 14.97
CA PRO A 125 13.31 1.53 15.94
C PRO A 125 12.14 0.97 16.75
N ILE A 126 11.47 -0.07 16.24
CA ILE A 126 10.38 -0.76 16.95
C ILE A 126 10.85 -2.06 17.63
N GLY A 127 12.17 -2.31 17.64
CA GLY A 127 12.77 -3.45 18.33
C GLY A 127 12.43 -4.79 17.70
N LEU A 128 12.21 -4.86 16.39
CA LEU A 128 11.85 -6.08 15.68
C LEU A 128 12.98 -6.51 14.74
N SER A 129 13.35 -7.79 14.77
CA SER A 129 14.23 -8.38 13.76
C SER A 129 13.46 -8.78 12.49
N VAL A 130 14.17 -8.96 11.39
CA VAL A 130 13.55 -9.46 10.14
C VAL A 130 12.97 -10.87 10.33
N ALA A 131 13.60 -11.71 11.16
CA ALA A 131 13.09 -13.05 11.45
C ALA A 131 11.74 -12.98 12.19
N GLU A 132 11.65 -12.17 13.25
CA GLU A 132 10.39 -11.95 13.98
C GLU A 132 9.32 -11.32 13.08
N PHE A 133 9.71 -10.40 12.20
CA PHE A 133 8.80 -9.83 11.21
C PHE A 133 8.20 -10.91 10.30
N VAL A 134 9.03 -11.83 9.79
CA VAL A 134 8.58 -12.95 8.96
C VAL A 134 7.62 -13.86 9.73
N GLU A 135 7.91 -14.17 10.99
CA GLU A 135 7.00 -14.97 11.84
C GLU A 135 5.64 -14.26 12.04
N VAL A 136 5.66 -12.94 12.25
CA VAL A 136 4.44 -12.13 12.36
C VAL A 136 3.66 -12.16 11.03
N CYS A 137 4.33 -11.98 9.89
CA CYS A 137 3.72 -12.09 8.57
C CYS A 137 3.03 -13.46 8.40
N ASP A 138 3.72 -14.55 8.72
CA ASP A 138 3.18 -15.90 8.56
C ASP A 138 1.95 -16.14 9.43
N ARG A 139 1.97 -15.63 10.66
CA ARG A 139 0.84 -15.70 11.59
C ARG A 139 -0.40 -14.96 11.08
N PHE A 140 -0.22 -13.81 10.43
CA PHE A 140 -1.34 -12.98 9.95
C PHE A 140 -1.75 -13.30 8.50
N THR A 141 -0.98 -14.14 7.80
CA THR A 141 -1.28 -14.53 6.43
C THR A 141 -2.55 -15.37 6.35
N ASN A 142 -3.44 -14.99 5.45
CA ASN A 142 -4.64 -15.76 5.18
C ASN A 142 -4.31 -17.00 4.36
N GLY A 143 -4.12 -18.13 5.04
CA GLY A 143 -3.78 -19.41 4.42
C GLY A 143 -4.84 -20.01 3.47
N LYS A 144 -5.99 -19.35 3.26
CA LYS A 144 -6.97 -19.71 2.22
C LYS A 144 -6.68 -19.04 0.87
N ILE A 145 -5.79 -18.06 0.83
CA ILE A 145 -5.45 -17.28 -0.38
C ILE A 145 -4.15 -17.79 -1.00
N PHE A 146 -3.24 -18.31 -0.18
CA PHE A 146 -1.86 -18.63 -0.57
C PHE A 146 -1.57 -20.13 -0.55
N CYS A 147 -0.73 -20.55 -1.48
CA CYS A 147 -0.26 -21.92 -1.59
C CYS A 147 0.53 -22.33 -0.36
N LYS A 148 0.49 -23.62 -0.05
CA LYS A 148 1.22 -24.23 1.05
C LYS A 148 2.03 -25.44 0.57
N THR A 149 3.12 -25.74 1.26
CA THR A 149 3.88 -26.97 1.06
C THR A 149 3.09 -28.19 1.55
N ALA A 150 3.57 -29.40 1.26
CA ALA A 150 2.93 -30.63 1.73
C ALA A 150 2.88 -30.72 3.27
N GLU A 151 3.82 -30.07 3.95
CA GLU A 151 3.92 -29.97 5.40
C GLU A 151 2.99 -28.89 6.00
N GLY A 152 2.26 -28.14 5.15
CA GLY A 152 1.30 -27.12 5.57
C GLY A 152 1.88 -25.72 5.78
N ASN A 153 3.16 -25.51 5.51
CA ASN A 153 3.83 -24.20 5.59
C ASN A 153 3.50 -23.34 4.38
N LEU A 154 3.53 -22.01 4.51
CA LEU A 154 3.33 -21.10 3.38
C LEU A 154 4.42 -21.28 2.32
N LEU A 155 4.02 -21.42 1.05
CA LEU A 155 4.96 -21.55 -0.06
C LEU A 155 5.50 -20.17 -0.43
N LYS A 156 6.82 -20.00 -0.32
CA LYS A 156 7.55 -18.77 -0.65
C LYS A 156 8.65 -19.03 -1.67
N ASP A 157 8.91 -18.07 -2.55
CA ASP A 157 10.08 -18.10 -3.43
C ASP A 157 11.37 -17.69 -2.69
N SER A 158 12.51 -17.66 -3.39
CA SER A 158 13.81 -17.27 -2.81
C SER A 158 13.88 -15.81 -2.35
N LEU A 159 12.93 -14.97 -2.77
CA LEU A 159 12.79 -13.58 -2.36
C LEU A 159 11.75 -13.43 -1.23
N GLY A 160 11.13 -14.50 -0.75
CA GLY A 160 10.11 -14.47 0.29
C GLY A 160 8.69 -14.14 -0.20
N ASN A 161 8.47 -14.07 -1.52
CA ASN A 161 7.16 -13.76 -2.08
C ASN A 161 6.24 -14.99 -1.99
N LEU A 162 4.98 -14.75 -1.66
CA LEU A 162 3.96 -15.81 -1.59
C LEU A 162 3.32 -16.05 -2.96
N THR A 163 3.01 -17.31 -3.26
CA THR A 163 2.21 -17.68 -4.43
C THR A 163 0.72 -17.76 -4.06
N LYS A 164 -0.14 -17.04 -4.79
CA LYS A 164 -1.60 -17.16 -4.61
C LYS A 164 -2.10 -18.47 -5.21
N ILE A 165 -3.13 -19.05 -4.60
CA ILE A 165 -3.84 -20.23 -5.11
C ILE A 165 -4.54 -19.89 -6.43
N ASN A 166 -5.15 -18.70 -6.50
CA ASN A 166 -5.80 -18.19 -7.69
C ASN A 166 -5.51 -16.70 -7.85
N TYR A 167 -5.14 -16.31 -9.08
CA TYR A 167 -4.88 -14.91 -9.46
C TYR A 167 -6.07 -14.27 -10.18
N ASP A 168 -7.05 -15.06 -10.60
CA ASP A 168 -8.27 -14.58 -11.23
C ASP A 168 -9.48 -14.76 -10.30
N ASN A 169 -10.46 -13.89 -10.43
CA ASN A 169 -11.72 -14.00 -9.67
C ASN A 169 -12.84 -14.65 -10.52
N SER A 170 -12.46 -15.46 -11.52
CA SER A 170 -13.39 -16.12 -12.43
C SER A 170 -14.20 -17.24 -11.76
#